data_AF-A0A660UM94-F1
#
_entry.id   AF-A0A660UM94-F1
#
_cell.length_a   1.000
_cell.length_b   1.000
_cell.length_c   1.000
_cell.angle_alpha   90.00
_cell.angle_beta   90.00
_cell.angle_gamma   90.00
#
_symmetry.space_group_name_H-M   'P 1'
#
loop_
_entity.id
_entity.type
_entity.pdbx_description
1 polymer ?
#
loop_
_entity_poly.entity_id
_entity_poly.type
_entity_poly.pdbx_seq_one_letter_code
_entity_poly.pdbx_strand_id
1 'polypeptide(L)'
;MRRYSHSDIVYHLLDEERKSRYFRDFLTELEFNFGGGWGRADLVIIESGRQVKRKRGKTLALYEVKLEEKGIAGILFNACQQVALYKIGLLNPSLFVADKEKASLLEGALGFTAEIVIPEKLFAEWDMYTKDVQDRIAWLMRYYGIGLRVFDDKLRFTQKLFAPMMEELV
;
A
#
# COMPACT_ATOMS: atom_id res chain seq x y z
N MET A 1 -5.94 25.77 -6.10
CA MET A 1 -5.54 24.48 -5.50
C MET A 1 -4.50 23.85 -6.40
N ARG A 2 -3.31 23.50 -5.88
CA ARG A 2 -2.23 22.93 -6.69
C ARG A 2 -2.58 21.47 -6.99
N ARG A 3 -2.63 21.08 -8.26
CA ARG A 3 -2.89 19.68 -8.65
C ARG A 3 -1.54 18.97 -8.73
N TYR A 4 -1.26 18.11 -7.77
CA TYR A 4 -0.05 17.28 -7.77
C TYR A 4 -0.20 16.16 -8.79
N SER A 5 0.89 15.83 -9.50
CA SER A 5 0.95 14.63 -10.32
C SER A 5 1.07 13.38 -9.42
N HIS A 6 0.74 12.21 -9.97
CA HIS A 6 0.93 10.93 -9.29
C HIS A 6 2.37 10.73 -8.82
N SER A 7 3.33 11.03 -9.70
CA SER A 7 4.76 10.94 -9.41
C SER A 7 5.18 11.88 -8.29
N ASP A 8 4.66 13.12 -8.25
CA ASP A 8 4.99 14.06 -7.16
C ASP A 8 4.66 13.47 -5.79
N ILE A 9 3.50 12.82 -5.66
CA ILE A 9 3.06 12.20 -4.42
C ILE A 9 3.91 10.98 -4.08
N VAL A 10 4.20 10.12 -5.06
CA VAL A 10 5.04 8.93 -4.87
C VAL A 10 6.44 9.32 -4.37
N TYR A 11 7.08 10.32 -4.97
CA TYR A 11 8.42 10.75 -4.57
C TYR A 11 8.44 11.45 -3.20
N HIS A 12 7.42 12.25 -2.87
CA HIS A 12 7.32 12.84 -1.52
C HIS A 12 7.09 11.77 -0.45
N LEU A 13 6.25 10.76 -0.74
CA LEU A 13 6.05 9.63 0.15
C LEU A 13 7.35 8.84 0.35
N LEU A 14 8.11 8.59 -0.72
CA LEU A 14 9.43 7.96 -0.63
C LEU A 14 10.38 8.77 0.26
N ASP A 15 10.42 10.09 0.14
CA ASP A 15 11.29 10.94 0.97
C ASP A 15 10.90 10.94 2.44
N GLU A 16 9.62 10.72 2.77
CA GLU A 16 9.21 10.45 4.15
C GLU A 16 9.66 9.07 4.63
N GLU A 17 9.42 8.02 3.84
CA GLU A 17 9.75 6.64 4.22
C GLU A 17 11.27 6.41 4.33
N ARG A 18 12.08 7.14 3.57
CA ARG A 18 13.56 7.14 3.69
C ARG A 18 14.07 7.53 5.08
N LYS A 19 13.26 8.23 5.87
CA LYS A 19 13.61 8.60 7.26
C LYS A 19 13.48 7.42 8.22
N SER A 20 12.82 6.33 7.82
CA SER A 20 12.69 5.11 8.61
C SER A 20 14.04 4.42 8.77
N ARG A 21 14.37 4.00 10.00
CA ARG A 21 15.59 3.20 10.28
C ARG A 21 15.61 1.83 9.58
N TYR A 22 14.47 1.36 9.09
CA TYR A 22 14.33 0.07 8.42
C TYR A 22 14.51 0.17 6.92
N PHE A 23 14.44 1.37 6.34
CA PHE A 23 14.57 1.61 4.91
C PHE A 23 15.89 1.03 4.40
N ARG A 24 15.81 0.24 3.33
CA ARG A 24 17.00 -0.31 2.66
C ARG A 24 17.04 0.06 1.19
N ASP A 25 15.92 -0.12 0.49
CA ASP A 25 15.80 0.14 -0.93
C ASP A 25 14.33 0.39 -1.30
N PHE A 26 14.04 0.67 -2.57
CA PHE A 26 12.67 0.86 -3.05
C PHE A 26 12.48 0.43 -4.50
N LEU A 27 11.23 0.14 -4.86
CA LEU A 27 10.76 -0.07 -6.23
C LEU A 27 9.58 0.85 -6.49
N THR A 28 9.47 1.39 -7.70
CA THR A 28 8.26 2.07 -8.16
C THR A 28 7.56 1.25 -9.22
N GLU A 29 6.23 1.38 -9.27
CA GLU A 29 5.38 0.75 -10.29
C GLU A 29 5.62 -0.77 -10.39
N LEU A 30 5.38 -1.46 -9.28
CA LEU A 30 5.44 -2.91 -9.24
C LEU A 30 4.11 -3.48 -9.72
N GLU A 31 4.15 -4.18 -10.84
CA GLU A 31 2.98 -4.82 -11.44
C GLU A 31 3.04 -6.34 -11.28
N PHE A 32 1.92 -6.92 -10.85
CA PHE A 32 1.69 -8.35 -10.77
C PHE A 32 0.69 -8.75 -11.86
N ASN A 33 1.03 -9.76 -12.64
CA ASN A 33 0.20 -10.30 -13.71
C ASN A 33 -0.32 -11.69 -13.32
N PHE A 34 -1.63 -11.82 -13.16
CA PHE A 34 -2.31 -13.06 -12.79
C PHE A 34 -3.07 -13.71 -13.96
N GLY A 35 -2.82 -13.29 -15.20
CA GLY A 35 -3.47 -13.81 -16.41
C GLY A 35 -4.91 -13.36 -16.62
N GLY A 36 -5.73 -13.30 -15.56
CA GLY A 36 -7.11 -12.79 -15.56
C GLY A 36 -7.31 -11.46 -14.81
N GLY A 37 -6.24 -10.89 -14.25
CA GLY A 37 -6.26 -9.66 -13.46
C GLY A 37 -4.86 -9.13 -13.18
N TRP A 38 -4.79 -7.89 -12.70
CA TRP A 38 -3.55 -7.18 -12.45
C TRP A 38 -3.52 -6.62 -11.02
N GLY A 39 -2.40 -6.81 -10.34
CA GLY A 39 -2.07 -6.14 -9.08
C GLY A 39 -1.07 -5.02 -9.33
N ARG A 40 -1.19 -3.85 -8.68
CA ARG A 40 -0.20 -2.77 -8.85
C ARG A 40 0.07 -1.98 -7.58
N ALA A 41 1.30 -2.06 -7.08
CA ALA A 41 1.81 -1.16 -6.06
C ALA A 41 2.59 -0.01 -6.71
N ASP A 42 2.25 1.22 -6.38
CA ASP A 42 2.90 2.42 -6.95
C ASP A 42 4.30 2.64 -6.36
N LEU A 43 4.46 2.31 -5.08
CA LEU A 43 5.73 2.35 -4.37
C LEU A 43 5.84 1.11 -3.48
N VAL A 44 7.00 0.47 -3.49
CA VAL A 44 7.36 -0.61 -2.57
C VAL A 44 8.64 -0.22 -1.87
N ILE A 45 8.59 -0.10 -0.56
CA ILE A 45 9.77 0.08 0.27
C ILE A 45 10.28 -1.29 0.68
N ILE A 46 11.53 -1.57 0.36
CA ILE A 46 12.24 -2.75 0.82
C ILE A 46 12.89 -2.40 2.15
N GLU A 47 12.47 -3.11 3.18
CA GLU A 47 12.91 -2.91 4.54
C GLU A 47 13.80 -4.05 5.01
N SER A 48 14.65 -3.79 5.99
CA SER A 48 15.46 -4.81 6.64
C SER A 48 15.46 -4.65 8.17
N GLY A 49 15.49 -5.77 8.88
CA GLY A 49 15.58 -5.79 10.35
C GLY A 49 14.25 -5.64 11.08
N ARG A 50 13.11 -5.56 10.37
CA ARG A 50 11.79 -5.70 10.98
C ARG A 50 11.60 -7.13 11.49
N GLN A 51 10.87 -7.24 12.60
CA GLN A 51 10.53 -8.53 13.20
C GLN A 51 9.15 -8.95 12.73
N VAL A 52 9.09 -10.12 12.09
CA VAL A 52 7.84 -10.81 11.73
C VAL A 52 7.78 -12.06 12.59
N LYS A 53 6.81 -12.11 13.50
CA LYS A 53 6.75 -13.07 14.63
C LYS A 53 8.06 -13.13 15.43
N ARG A 54 8.88 -14.16 15.20
CA ARG A 54 10.15 -14.44 15.90
C ARG A 54 11.37 -14.35 14.99
N LYS A 55 11.18 -14.02 13.71
CA LYS A 55 12.28 -13.85 12.74
C LYS A 55 12.46 -12.39 12.43
N ARG A 56 13.71 -11.95 12.33
CA ARG A 56 14.07 -10.64 11.78
C ARG A 56 14.59 -10.84 10.37
N GLY A 57 14.20 -9.97 9.45
CA GLY A 57 14.66 -10.08 8.08
C GLY A 57 14.09 -9.00 7.20
N LYS A 58 14.00 -9.33 5.91
CA LYS A 58 13.44 -8.47 4.88
C LYS A 58 11.92 -8.40 5.01
N THR A 59 11.37 -7.19 4.97
CA THR A 59 9.93 -6.95 4.87
C THR A 59 9.67 -5.94 3.76
N LEU A 60 8.43 -5.84 3.32
CA LEU A 60 8.03 -4.93 2.26
C LEU A 60 6.91 -4.02 2.77
N ALA A 61 6.98 -2.72 2.48
CA ALA A 61 5.84 -1.83 2.64
C ALA A 61 5.34 -1.38 1.27
N LEU A 62 4.13 -1.79 0.92
CA LEU A 62 3.50 -1.53 -0.38
C LEU A 62 2.52 -0.37 -0.24
N TYR A 63 2.59 0.58 -1.17
CA TYR A 63 1.75 1.76 -1.19
C TYR A 63 1.01 1.86 -2.53
N GLU A 64 -0.28 2.15 -2.45
CA GLU A 64 -1.10 2.53 -3.60
C GLU A 64 -1.51 3.99 -3.48
N VAL A 65 -1.21 4.80 -4.49
CA VAL A 65 -1.58 6.22 -4.52
C VAL A 65 -2.81 6.38 -5.41
N LYS A 66 -3.92 6.89 -4.86
CA LYS A 66 -5.14 7.17 -5.64
C LYS A 66 -5.46 8.64 -5.60
N LEU A 67 -5.36 9.30 -6.76
CA LEU A 67 -5.66 10.72 -6.94
C LEU A 67 -7.02 10.99 -7.59
N GLU A 68 -7.68 9.93 -8.08
CA GLU A 68 -8.95 10.04 -8.81
C GLU A 68 -10.13 10.31 -7.86
N GLU A 69 -11.08 11.12 -8.32
CA GLU A 69 -12.35 11.42 -7.64
C GLU A 69 -13.39 10.33 -7.92
N LYS A 70 -13.02 9.08 -7.62
CA LYS A 70 -13.97 7.97 -7.47
C LYS A 70 -14.36 7.92 -5.99
N GLY A 71 -15.64 7.69 -5.69
CA GLY A 71 -16.11 7.68 -4.30
C GLY A 71 -15.23 6.81 -3.39
N ILE A 72 -14.85 7.34 -2.23
CA ILE A 72 -13.83 6.73 -1.36
C ILE A 72 -14.14 5.26 -0.98
N ALA A 73 -15.42 4.90 -0.82
CA ALA A 73 -15.80 3.51 -0.55
C ALA A 73 -15.34 2.52 -1.64
N GLY A 74 -15.48 2.87 -2.92
CA GLY A 74 -15.05 2.03 -4.04
C GLY A 74 -13.53 1.92 -4.11
N ILE A 75 -12.83 3.01 -3.80
CA ILE A 75 -11.37 3.03 -3.71
C ILE A 75 -10.87 2.07 -2.63
N LEU A 76 -11.43 2.16 -1.41
CA LEU A 76 -11.03 1.32 -0.29
C LEU A 76 -11.36 -0.16 -0.54
N PHE A 77 -12.51 -0.45 -1.15
CA PHE A 77 -12.89 -1.81 -1.53
C PHE A 77 -11.89 -2.43 -2.52
N ASN A 78 -11.56 -1.70 -3.59
CA ASN A 78 -10.59 -2.17 -4.59
C ASN A 78 -9.19 -2.38 -3.97
N ALA A 79 -8.77 -1.49 -3.08
CA ALA A 79 -7.49 -1.61 -2.39
C ALA A 79 -7.44 -2.88 -1.51
N CYS A 80 -8.55 -3.23 -0.84
CA CYS A 80 -8.64 -4.50 -0.10
C CYS A 80 -8.46 -5.72 -1.02
N GLN A 81 -9.05 -5.70 -2.21
CA GLN A 81 -8.85 -6.78 -3.21
C GLN A 81 -7.39 -6.86 -3.68
N GLN A 82 -6.74 -5.71 -3.87
CA GLN A 82 -5.33 -5.65 -4.26
C GLN A 82 -4.41 -6.28 -3.20
N VAL A 83 -4.67 -6.08 -1.91
CA VAL A 83 -3.89 -6.73 -0.84
C VAL A 83 -3.94 -8.25 -0.94
N ALA A 84 -5.10 -8.82 -1.26
CA ALA A 84 -5.24 -10.26 -1.47
C ALA A 84 -4.35 -10.75 -2.62
N LEU A 85 -4.28 -9.97 -3.71
CA LEU A 85 -3.41 -10.25 -4.85
C LEU A 85 -1.92 -10.11 -4.48
N TYR A 86 -1.53 -9.07 -3.73
CA TYR A 86 -0.14 -8.92 -3.27
C TYR A 86 0.34 -10.12 -2.49
N LYS A 87 -0.50 -10.67 -1.60
CA LYS A 87 -0.13 -11.87 -0.84
C LYS A 87 0.24 -13.03 -1.76
N ILE A 88 -0.56 -13.28 -2.79
CA ILE A 88 -0.29 -14.34 -3.77
C ILE A 88 0.96 -14.02 -4.61
N GLY A 89 1.06 -12.79 -5.10
CA GLY A 89 2.15 -12.32 -5.93
C GLY A 89 3.51 -12.34 -5.23
N LEU A 90 3.55 -11.94 -3.96
CA LEU A 90 4.76 -11.88 -3.14
C LEU A 90 5.22 -13.26 -2.63
N LEU A 91 4.32 -14.25 -2.54
CA LEU A 91 4.71 -15.63 -2.25
C LEU A 91 5.52 -16.26 -3.40
N ASN A 92 5.25 -15.87 -4.65
CA ASN A 92 5.97 -16.37 -5.82
C ASN A 92 6.27 -15.24 -6.83
N PRO A 93 7.16 -14.28 -6.51
CA PRO A 93 7.38 -13.10 -7.33
C PRO A 93 7.81 -13.42 -8.76
N SER A 94 8.65 -14.45 -8.94
CA SER A 94 9.16 -14.85 -10.26
C SER A 94 8.09 -15.36 -11.23
N LEU A 95 6.92 -15.77 -10.73
CA LEU A 95 5.78 -16.19 -11.55
C LEU A 95 4.89 -15.01 -11.94
N PHE A 96 4.71 -14.06 -11.03
CA PHE A 96 3.69 -13.01 -11.15
C PHE A 96 4.25 -11.65 -11.55
N VAL A 97 5.55 -11.39 -11.38
CA VAL A 97 6.18 -10.12 -11.75
C VAL A 97 6.98 -10.32 -13.03
N ALA A 98 6.56 -9.63 -14.10
CA ALA A 98 7.16 -9.79 -15.43
C ALA A 98 8.60 -9.26 -15.49
N ASP A 99 8.87 -8.18 -14.75
CA ASP A 99 10.21 -7.63 -14.59
C ASP A 99 11.03 -8.52 -13.64
N LYS A 100 12.00 -9.24 -14.21
CA LYS A 100 12.83 -10.20 -13.47
C LYS A 100 13.71 -9.55 -12.42
N GLU A 101 14.15 -8.31 -12.64
CA GLU A 101 14.99 -7.58 -11.68
C GLU A 101 14.14 -7.19 -10.47
N LYS A 102 12.94 -6.62 -10.70
CA LYS A 102 11.97 -6.34 -9.64
C LYS A 102 11.56 -7.61 -8.90
N ALA A 103 11.31 -8.71 -9.61
CA ALA A 103 10.93 -9.99 -9.01
C ALA A 103 12.01 -10.48 -8.02
N SER A 104 13.28 -10.48 -8.43
CA SER A 104 14.40 -10.89 -7.58
C SER A 104 14.54 -10.01 -6.33
N LEU A 105 14.31 -8.70 -6.47
CA LEU A 105 14.30 -7.75 -5.36
C LEU A 105 13.16 -7.97 -4.36
N LEU A 106 12.18 -8.83 -4.63
CA LEU A 106 11.10 -9.18 -3.69
C LEU A 106 11.35 -10.50 -2.96
N GLU A 107 12.18 -11.39 -3.51
CA GLU A 107 12.43 -12.72 -2.96
C GLU A 107 12.97 -12.68 -1.53
N GLY A 108 12.58 -13.68 -0.72
CA GLY A 108 13.03 -13.81 0.66
C GLY A 108 12.45 -12.79 1.65
N ALA A 109 11.43 -12.02 1.25
CA ALA A 109 10.65 -11.21 2.19
C ALA A 109 9.87 -12.12 3.15
N LEU A 110 9.92 -11.80 4.44
CA LEU A 110 9.22 -12.55 5.50
C LEU A 110 7.75 -12.14 5.64
N GLY A 111 7.41 -10.95 5.15
CA GLY A 111 6.11 -10.33 5.35
C GLY A 111 6.03 -8.98 4.67
N PHE A 112 4.82 -8.44 4.63
CA PHE A 112 4.56 -7.13 4.05
C PHE A 112 3.48 -6.35 4.80
N THR A 113 3.48 -5.04 4.63
CA THR A 113 2.38 -4.14 5.01
C THR A 113 1.83 -3.49 3.75
N ALA A 114 0.54 -3.19 3.72
CA ALA A 114 -0.09 -2.48 2.61
C ALA A 114 -0.80 -1.22 3.10
N GLU A 115 -0.59 -0.10 2.40
CA GLU A 115 -1.27 1.16 2.66
C GLU A 115 -1.83 1.74 1.36
N ILE A 116 -3.00 2.36 1.47
CA ILE A 116 -3.52 3.24 0.44
C ILE A 116 -3.31 4.70 0.85
N VAL A 117 -2.93 5.52 -0.12
CA VAL A 117 -2.57 6.93 0.03
C VAL A 117 -3.48 7.78 -0.85
N ILE A 118 -4.23 8.70 -0.24
CA ILE A 118 -5.22 9.54 -0.95
C ILE A 118 -5.14 11.02 -0.51
N PRO A 119 -5.66 11.96 -1.32
CA PRO A 119 -5.84 13.33 -0.88
C PRO A 119 -6.81 13.44 0.31
N GLU A 120 -6.55 14.34 1.26
CA GLU A 120 -7.45 14.58 2.41
C GLU A 120 -8.85 15.02 1.97
N LYS A 121 -8.95 15.77 0.86
CA LYS A 121 -10.25 16.14 0.27
C LYS A 121 -11.11 14.94 -0.14
N LEU A 122 -10.48 13.84 -0.58
CA LEU A 122 -11.18 12.63 -0.98
C LEU A 122 -11.64 11.85 0.25
N PHE A 123 -10.84 11.87 1.31
CA PHE A 123 -11.24 11.31 2.59
C PHE A 123 -12.41 12.06 3.23
N ALA A 124 -12.59 13.36 2.97
CA ALA A 124 -13.72 14.13 3.50
C ALA A 124 -15.09 13.55 3.07
N GLU A 125 -15.17 12.81 1.95
CA GLU A 125 -16.37 12.08 1.55
C GLU A 125 -16.75 10.96 2.54
N TRP A 126 -15.81 10.50 3.37
CA TRP A 126 -16.04 9.47 4.37
C TRP A 126 -17.18 9.85 5.32
N ASP A 127 -17.21 11.12 5.75
CA ASP A 127 -18.20 11.65 6.69
C ASP A 127 -19.60 11.75 6.07
N MET A 128 -19.72 11.59 4.74
CA MET A 128 -21.01 11.57 4.04
C MET A 128 -21.69 10.19 4.08
N TYR A 129 -20.94 9.13 4.42
CA TYR A 129 -21.52 7.79 4.55
C TYR A 129 -22.22 7.59 5.89
N THR A 130 -23.22 6.71 5.89
CA THR A 130 -23.84 6.27 7.14
C THR A 130 -22.83 5.48 7.99
N LYS A 131 -23.03 5.51 9.31
CA LYS A 131 -22.19 4.76 10.26
C LYS A 131 -22.09 3.26 9.91
N ASP A 132 -23.18 2.64 9.46
CA ASP A 132 -23.19 1.23 9.04
C ASP A 132 -22.21 0.96 7.88
N VAL A 133 -22.21 1.83 6.86
CA VAL A 133 -21.31 1.72 5.71
C VAL A 133 -19.86 1.94 6.15
N GLN A 134 -19.63 2.96 6.99
CA GLN A 134 -18.31 3.23 7.57
C GLN A 134 -17.78 2.01 8.34
N ASP A 135 -18.60 1.41 9.21
CA ASP A 135 -18.24 0.25 10.02
C ASP A 135 -17.94 -0.98 9.15
N ARG A 136 -18.72 -1.21 8.08
CA ARG A 136 -18.49 -2.31 7.13
C ARG A 136 -17.17 -2.14 6.35
N ILE A 137 -16.87 -0.93 5.88
CA ILE A 137 -15.60 -0.66 5.19
C ILE A 137 -14.43 -0.74 6.17
N ALA A 138 -14.57 -0.20 7.38
CA ALA A 138 -13.55 -0.27 8.41
C ALA A 138 -13.26 -1.72 8.83
N TRP A 139 -14.30 -2.56 8.93
CA TRP A 139 -14.16 -3.99 9.15
C TRP A 139 -13.40 -4.66 7.99
N LEU A 140 -13.75 -4.34 6.75
CA LEU A 140 -13.08 -4.88 5.56
C LEU A 140 -11.59 -4.52 5.56
N MET A 141 -11.26 -3.25 5.79
CA MET A 141 -9.87 -2.80 5.84
C MET A 141 -9.07 -3.51 6.92
N ARG A 142 -9.66 -3.71 8.10
CA ARG A 142 -9.04 -4.46 9.19
C ARG A 142 -8.86 -5.94 8.84
N TYR A 143 -9.85 -6.55 8.20
CA TYR A 143 -9.79 -7.95 7.78
C TYR A 143 -8.64 -8.21 6.80
N TYR A 144 -8.42 -7.28 5.85
CA TYR A 144 -7.31 -7.34 4.91
C TYR A 144 -6.01 -6.70 5.41
N GLY A 145 -6.01 -6.09 6.60
CA GLY A 145 -4.81 -5.47 7.19
C GLY A 145 -4.30 -4.20 6.48
N ILE A 146 -5.12 -3.55 5.65
CA ILE A 146 -4.72 -2.35 4.89
C ILE A 146 -4.85 -1.08 5.74
N GLY A 147 -3.81 -0.23 5.72
CA GLY A 147 -3.85 1.10 6.33
C GLY A 147 -4.28 2.18 5.35
N LEU A 148 -4.81 3.30 5.86
CA LEU A 148 -5.11 4.50 5.09
C LEU A 148 -4.33 5.70 5.58
N ARG A 149 -3.52 6.24 4.67
CA ARG A 149 -2.79 7.48 4.83
C ARG A 149 -3.41 8.54 3.92
N VAL A 150 -3.55 9.76 4.43
CA VAL A 150 -4.00 10.89 3.62
C VAL A 150 -2.90 11.93 3.53
N PHE A 151 -2.94 12.79 2.50
CA PHE A 151 -2.06 13.95 2.40
C PHE A 151 -2.82 15.25 2.15
N ASP A 152 -2.30 16.35 2.70
CA ASP A 152 -2.85 17.69 2.53
C ASP A 152 -2.21 18.46 1.35
N ASP A 153 -2.66 19.70 1.12
CA ASP A 153 -2.12 20.59 0.08
C ASP A 153 -0.65 20.99 0.29
N LYS A 154 -0.05 20.66 1.43
CA LYS A 154 1.37 20.87 1.74
C LYS A 154 2.17 19.56 1.67
N LEU A 155 1.56 18.48 1.16
CA LEU A 155 2.15 17.14 1.09
C LEU A 155 2.56 16.59 2.46
N ARG A 156 1.83 16.96 3.52
CA ARG A 156 2.00 16.36 4.84
C ARG A 156 1.11 15.13 4.93
N PHE A 157 1.72 13.99 5.22
CA PHE A 157 0.99 12.74 5.32
C PHE A 157 0.50 12.49 6.75
N THR A 158 -0.72 11.97 6.89
CA THR A 158 -1.34 11.65 8.19
C THR A 158 -2.08 10.33 8.11
N GLN A 159 -1.90 9.46 9.10
CA GLN A 159 -2.67 8.23 9.21
C GLN A 159 -4.10 8.55 9.68
N LYS A 160 -5.13 8.09 8.95
CA LYS A 160 -6.55 8.34 9.30
C LYS A 160 -7.30 7.09 9.74
N LEU A 161 -7.18 5.97 9.01
CA LEU A 161 -7.83 4.70 9.37
C LEU A 161 -6.80 3.59 9.42
N PHE A 162 -6.69 2.96 10.60
CA PHE A 162 -5.84 1.81 10.94
C PHE A 162 -4.35 1.96 10.54
N ALA A 163 -3.42 1.65 11.44
CA ALA A 163 -2.06 1.39 10.96
C ALA A 163 -2.09 0.11 10.12
N PRO A 164 -1.30 0.02 9.03
CA PRO A 164 -1.23 -1.22 8.28
C PRO A 164 -0.73 -2.35 9.18
N MET A 165 -1.27 -3.54 8.97
CA MET A 165 -0.87 -4.72 9.72
C MET A 165 0.19 -5.49 8.93
N MET A 166 1.16 -6.04 9.66
CA MET A 166 2.19 -6.89 9.05
C MET A 166 1.58 -8.23 8.69
N GLU A 167 1.40 -8.47 7.40
CA GLU A 167 1.05 -9.76 6.81
C GLU A 167 2.29 -10.63 6.66
N GLU A 168 2.15 -11.92 6.91
CA GLU A 168 3.23 -12.88 6.82
C GLU A 168 3.24 -13.57 5.45
N LEU A 169 4.43 -13.86 4.94
CA LEU A 169 4.67 -14.67 3.75
C LEU A 169 5.30 -16.00 4.22
N VAL A 170 4.47 -17.03 4.44
CA VAL A 170 4.88 -18.42 4.77
C VAL A 170 4.26 -19.38 3.79
#